data_AF-A0A936BV32-F1
#
_entry.id   AF-A0A936BV32-F1
#
_cell.length_a   1.000
_cell.length_b   1.000
_cell.length_c   1.000
_cell.angle_alpha   90.00
_cell.angle_beta   90.00
_cell.angle_gamma   90.00
#
_symmetry.space_group_name_H-M   'P 1'
#
loop_
_entity.id
_entity.type
_entity.pdbx_description
1 polymer ?
#
loop_
_entity_poly.entity_id
_entity_poly.type
_entity_poly.pdbx_seq_one_letter_code
_entity_poly.pdbx_strand_id
1 'polypeptide(L)'
;MTTRRDLLRRGAAAGIVVLGGPLLLSAQQQEPLAGQGEAGLLRDPVSAGRARERATDRDNDEFVKALEHRLQCTCGCTLDIYTCRTTDFTCTYSPQLHKEVLALQDEGKTGDEIIAAFVAKYGEDVLMAPKAEGFNIAGYVVPGVAILTAGAVLTAILRRRSLTRQAALAGAAPGASVEANDPGVPVLPGGTGTPEELARLERELRELDP
;
A
#
# COMPACT_ATOMS: atom_id res chain seq x y z
N MET A 1 -45.79 -33.04 10.24
CA MET A 1 -46.04 -32.94 11.69
C MET A 1 -45.96 -34.33 12.28
N THR A 2 -44.82 -34.69 12.84
CA THR A 2 -44.59 -35.96 13.56
C THR A 2 -43.95 -35.63 14.90
N THR A 3 -44.53 -36.22 15.93
CA THR A 3 -44.69 -35.64 17.26
C THR A 3 -43.56 -36.08 18.20
N ARG A 4 -43.25 -35.19 19.16
CA ARG A 4 -42.28 -35.20 20.27
C ARG A 4 -42.17 -36.48 21.14
N ARG A 5 -42.78 -37.60 20.78
CA ARG A 5 -42.89 -38.83 21.60
C ARG A 5 -42.01 -40.00 21.15
N ASP A 6 -41.41 -39.97 19.96
CA ASP A 6 -40.51 -41.05 19.52
C ASP A 6 -39.05 -40.89 19.97
N LEU A 7 -38.67 -39.73 20.48
CA LEU A 7 -37.30 -39.44 20.93
C LEU A 7 -36.97 -40.00 22.33
N LEU A 8 -37.95 -40.50 23.09
CA LEU A 8 -37.75 -40.93 24.48
C LEU A 8 -37.65 -42.45 24.69
N ARG A 9 -37.63 -43.26 23.61
CA ARG A 9 -37.65 -44.73 23.72
C ARG A 9 -36.33 -45.44 23.37
N ARG A 10 -35.24 -44.71 23.14
CA ARG A 10 -33.90 -45.28 22.88
C ARG A 10 -32.91 -44.99 24.01
N GLY A 11 -33.37 -45.09 25.25
CA GLY A 11 -32.53 -45.19 26.43
C GLY A 11 -32.46 -46.65 26.89
N ALA A 12 -31.42 -47.38 26.50
CA ALA A 12 -30.98 -48.58 27.19
C ALA A 12 -29.46 -48.56 27.26
N ALA A 13 -28.97 -48.68 28.48
CA ALA A 13 -27.61 -48.44 28.91
C ALA A 13 -26.61 -49.41 28.29
N ALA A 14 -25.42 -48.89 28.00
CA ALA A 14 -24.18 -49.66 28.01
C ALA A 14 -23.10 -48.75 28.61
N GLY A 15 -22.85 -48.94 29.91
CA GLY A 15 -21.69 -48.35 30.57
C GLY A 15 -20.42 -49.01 30.04
N ILE A 16 -19.41 -48.21 29.75
CA ILE A 16 -18.04 -48.67 29.56
C ILE A 16 -17.17 -47.85 30.50
N VAL A 17 -16.74 -48.53 31.57
CA VAL A 17 -15.62 -48.14 32.42
C VAL A 17 -14.36 -48.25 31.53
N VAL A 18 -13.71 -47.12 31.23
CA VAL A 18 -12.38 -47.11 30.60
C VAL A 18 -11.35 -46.83 31.69
N LEU A 19 -10.86 -47.92 32.28
CA LEU A 19 -9.61 -47.97 33.03
C LEU A 19 -8.46 -48.17 32.03
N GLY A 20 -7.42 -47.32 32.11
CA GLY A 20 -6.12 -47.59 31.50
C GLY A 20 -5.90 -47.02 30.10
N GLY A 21 -5.46 -45.76 30.02
CA GLY A 21 -4.92 -45.18 28.79
C GLY A 21 -3.44 -45.57 28.60
N PRO A 22 -3.01 -45.93 27.38
CA PRO A 22 -1.64 -45.68 26.97
C PRO A 22 -1.55 -44.24 26.48
N LEU A 23 -0.62 -43.49 27.06
CA LEU A 23 -0.05 -42.27 26.51
C LEU A 23 0.45 -42.56 25.10
N LEU A 24 -0.39 -42.32 24.09
CA LEU A 24 0.08 -42.14 22.72
C LEU A 24 0.77 -40.78 22.70
N LEU A 25 2.06 -40.85 23.05
CA LEU A 25 3.05 -39.85 22.75
C LEU A 25 2.92 -39.53 21.27
N SER A 26 2.20 -38.45 20.96
CA SER A 26 2.24 -37.87 19.63
C SER A 26 3.71 -37.55 19.41
N ALA A 27 4.38 -38.35 18.60
CA ALA A 27 5.71 -38.06 18.12
C ALA A 27 5.58 -36.69 17.45
N GLN A 28 6.00 -35.66 18.17
CA GLN A 28 6.21 -34.35 17.60
C GLN A 28 7.26 -34.57 16.53
N GLN A 29 6.79 -34.60 15.29
CA GLN A 29 7.61 -34.69 14.11
C GLN A 29 8.61 -33.53 14.23
N GLN A 30 9.86 -33.85 14.57
CA GLN A 30 10.93 -32.87 14.57
C GLN A 30 10.94 -32.24 13.17
N GLU A 31 10.55 -30.98 13.09
CA GLU A 31 10.77 -30.19 11.90
C GLU A 31 12.26 -30.30 11.55
N PRO A 32 12.61 -30.63 10.30
CA PRO A 32 14.01 -30.71 9.90
C PRO A 32 14.70 -29.41 10.29
N LEU A 33 15.88 -29.51 10.94
CA LEU A 33 16.67 -28.36 11.34
C LEU A 33 16.72 -27.35 10.18
N ALA A 34 16.43 -26.09 10.49
CA ALA A 34 16.47 -24.99 9.52
C ALA A 34 17.77 -25.09 8.69
N GLY A 35 17.65 -25.41 7.41
CA GLY A 35 18.79 -25.59 6.51
C GLY A 35 18.92 -26.96 5.83
N GLN A 36 18.13 -27.97 6.19
CA GLN A 36 18.14 -29.28 5.52
C GLN A 36 16.92 -29.45 4.60
N GLY A 37 17.00 -28.89 3.39
CA GLY A 37 15.98 -29.06 2.35
C GLY A 37 16.38 -30.14 1.35
N GLU A 38 15.42 -30.59 0.51
CA GLU A 38 15.68 -31.54 -0.59
C GLU A 38 16.74 -31.05 -1.58
N ALA A 39 16.94 -29.73 -1.66
CA ALA A 39 17.98 -29.07 -2.47
C ALA A 39 19.40 -29.15 -1.84
N GLY A 40 19.56 -29.78 -0.67
CA GLY A 40 20.81 -29.89 0.06
C GLY A 40 20.89 -29.02 1.30
N LEU A 41 22.08 -28.97 1.90
CA LEU A 41 22.35 -28.12 3.06
C LEU A 41 22.45 -26.66 2.60
N LEU A 42 21.54 -25.82 3.09
CA LEU A 42 21.73 -24.38 3.01
C LEU A 42 23.02 -24.03 3.75
N ARG A 43 23.86 -23.21 3.12
CA ARG A 43 25.06 -22.63 3.72
C ARG A 43 24.67 -22.03 5.08
N ASP A 44 25.42 -22.35 6.13
CA ASP A 44 25.20 -21.79 7.46
C ASP A 44 25.07 -20.26 7.36
N PRO A 45 23.90 -19.67 7.66
CA PRO A 45 23.68 -18.23 7.54
C PRO A 45 24.61 -17.43 8.46
N VAL A 46 25.13 -18.04 9.54
CA VAL A 46 26.11 -17.42 10.44
C VAL A 46 27.45 -17.19 9.72
N SER A 47 27.73 -17.93 8.64
CA SER A 47 28.90 -17.69 7.80
C SER A 47 28.74 -16.52 6.81
N ALA A 48 27.51 -16.02 6.61
CA ALA A 48 27.19 -14.94 5.68
C ALA A 48 27.19 -13.53 6.32
N GLY A 49 27.41 -13.41 7.64
CA GLY A 49 27.43 -12.13 8.34
C GLY A 49 27.32 -12.24 9.86
N ARG A 50 27.02 -11.12 10.53
CA ARG A 50 26.77 -11.16 11.98
C ARG A 50 25.44 -11.89 12.25
N ALA A 51 25.47 -12.87 13.15
CA ALA A 51 24.24 -13.48 13.64
C ALA A 51 23.37 -12.41 14.31
N ARG A 52 22.14 -12.24 13.83
CA ARG A 52 21.12 -11.45 14.51
C ARG A 52 20.20 -12.40 15.28
N GLU A 53 19.71 -11.94 16.42
CA GLU A 53 18.62 -12.63 17.13
C GLU A 53 17.48 -12.88 16.14
N ARG A 54 16.85 -14.06 16.22
CA ARG A 54 15.72 -14.37 15.35
C ARG A 54 14.59 -13.39 15.67
N ALA A 55 14.07 -12.72 14.64
CA ALA A 55 12.87 -11.92 14.80
C ALA A 55 11.69 -12.81 15.21
N THR A 56 10.91 -12.31 16.16
CA THR A 56 9.72 -12.95 16.72
C THR A 56 8.47 -12.19 16.30
N ASP A 57 7.29 -12.77 16.54
CA ASP A 57 6.02 -12.09 16.29
C ASP A 57 5.87 -10.82 17.14
N ARG A 58 6.47 -10.80 18.34
CA ARG A 58 6.54 -9.62 19.20
C ARG A 58 7.30 -8.48 18.54
N ASP A 59 8.43 -8.76 17.89
CA ASP A 59 9.24 -7.71 17.26
C ASP A 59 8.49 -7.02 16.12
N ASN A 60 7.49 -7.69 15.53
CA ASN A 60 6.73 -7.18 14.39
C ASN A 60 5.24 -7.08 14.70
N ASP A 61 4.87 -6.89 15.97
CA ASP A 61 3.49 -6.59 16.32
C ASP A 61 3.07 -5.25 15.69
N GLU A 62 1.78 -5.11 15.37
CA GLU A 62 1.29 -3.94 14.63
C GLU A 62 1.48 -2.62 15.41
N PHE A 63 1.51 -2.68 16.74
CA PHE A 63 1.77 -1.49 17.56
C PHE A 63 3.23 -1.04 17.43
N VAL A 64 4.18 -1.96 17.57
CA VAL A 64 5.62 -1.70 17.41
C VAL A 64 5.90 -1.20 16.01
N LYS A 65 5.36 -1.85 14.98
CA LYS A 65 5.53 -1.41 13.59
C LYS A 65 5.02 0.00 13.36
N ALA A 66 3.80 0.30 13.81
CA ALA A 66 3.19 1.61 13.63
C ALA A 66 3.98 2.72 14.34
N LEU A 67 4.56 2.41 15.50
CA LEU A 67 5.38 3.33 16.28
C LEU A 67 6.74 3.56 15.63
N GLU A 68 7.43 2.49 15.23
CA GLU A 68 8.74 2.56 14.60
C GLU A 68 8.73 3.28 13.25
N HIS A 69 7.64 3.18 12.49
CA HIS A 69 7.45 3.96 11.26
C HIS A 69 7.36 5.48 11.49
N ARG A 70 7.08 5.93 12.71
CA ARG A 70 7.05 7.35 13.07
C ARG A 70 8.39 7.86 13.59
N LEU A 71 9.34 6.96 13.82
CA LEU A 71 10.64 7.27 14.41
C LEU A 71 11.74 7.07 13.37
N GLN A 72 12.47 8.13 13.07
CA GLN A 72 13.64 8.13 12.21
C GLN A 72 14.84 7.48 12.90
N CYS A 73 15.56 6.64 12.16
CA CYS A 73 16.82 6.07 12.61
C CYS A 73 17.91 7.16 12.66
N THR A 74 18.66 7.19 13.75
CA THR A 74 19.67 8.23 14.05
C THR A 74 21.02 8.01 13.37
N CYS A 75 21.15 7.02 12.48
CA CYS A 75 22.40 6.73 11.78
C CYS A 75 22.62 7.55 10.49
N GLY A 76 21.69 8.44 10.14
CA GLY A 76 21.81 9.34 8.98
C GLY A 76 21.32 8.76 7.65
N CYS A 77 20.81 7.52 7.62
CA CYS A 77 20.28 6.92 6.39
C CYS A 77 18.86 7.39 6.02
N THR A 78 18.23 8.26 6.83
CA THR A 78 16.88 8.83 6.63
C THR A 78 15.73 7.82 6.59
N LEU A 79 15.97 6.55 6.94
CA LEU A 79 14.94 5.53 7.07
C LEU A 79 14.35 5.51 8.48
N ASP A 80 13.12 5.01 8.61
CA ASP A 80 12.49 4.79 9.90
C ASP A 80 13.06 3.55 10.57
N ILE A 81 12.86 3.41 11.88
CA ILE A 81 13.44 2.30 12.65
C ILE A 81 13.01 0.97 12.02
N TYR A 82 11.72 0.77 11.72
CA TYR A 82 11.21 -0.49 11.19
C TYR A 82 11.80 -0.80 9.81
N THR A 83 11.68 0.13 8.87
CA THR A 83 12.19 -0.04 7.51
C THR A 83 13.69 -0.31 7.54
N CYS A 84 14.45 0.42 8.36
CA CYS A 84 15.90 0.23 8.44
C CYS A 84 16.28 -1.16 8.98
N ARG A 85 15.69 -1.65 10.09
CA ARG A 85 16.06 -2.98 10.63
C ARG A 85 15.65 -4.13 9.73
N THR A 86 14.60 -3.95 8.93
CA THR A 86 14.04 -4.98 8.05
C THR A 86 14.63 -4.97 6.64
N THR A 87 15.30 -3.88 6.22
CA THR A 87 15.89 -3.77 4.87
C THR A 87 17.42 -3.70 4.88
N ASP A 88 18.04 -3.14 5.93
CA ASP A 88 19.49 -3.07 6.07
C ASP A 88 20.00 -4.12 7.09
N PHE A 89 20.48 -5.23 6.54
CA PHE A 89 21.05 -6.33 7.33
C PHE A 89 22.46 -6.05 7.89
N THR A 90 23.05 -4.90 7.57
CA THR A 90 24.36 -4.47 8.05
C THR A 90 24.28 -3.41 9.15
N CYS A 91 23.19 -2.66 9.22
CA CYS A 91 22.93 -1.62 10.22
C CYS A 91 23.02 -2.15 11.67
N THR A 92 23.61 -1.35 12.56
CA THR A 92 23.74 -1.60 14.01
C THR A 92 23.16 -0.46 14.86
N TYR A 93 22.34 0.40 14.26
CA TYR A 93 21.67 1.49 14.98
C TYR A 93 20.19 1.18 15.13
N SER A 94 19.51 0.92 14.02
CA SER A 94 18.08 0.62 14.04
C SER A 94 17.72 -0.59 14.94
N PRO A 95 18.43 -1.74 14.91
CA PRO A 95 18.13 -2.84 15.83
C PRO A 95 18.29 -2.48 17.32
N GLN A 96 19.13 -1.49 17.65
CA GLN A 96 19.33 -1.00 19.00
C GLN A 96 18.19 -0.07 19.41
N LEU A 97 17.76 0.82 18.51
CA LEU A 97 16.60 1.68 18.72
C LEU A 97 15.31 0.86 18.87
N HIS A 98 15.15 -0.21 18.10
CA HIS A 98 14.06 -1.17 18.26
C HIS A 98 14.02 -1.77 19.68
N LYS A 99 15.17 -2.17 20.22
CA LYS A 99 15.26 -2.68 21.60
C LYS A 99 14.86 -1.62 22.63
N GLU A 100 15.17 -0.35 22.38
CA GLU A 100 14.72 0.74 23.25
C GLU A 100 13.19 0.92 23.18
N VAL A 101 12.59 0.83 21.99
CA VAL A 101 11.12 0.84 21.83
C VAL A 101 10.48 -0.31 22.62
N LEU A 102 11.00 -1.53 22.47
CA LEU A 102 10.51 -2.70 23.20
C LEU A 102 10.67 -2.57 24.71
N ALA A 103 11.78 -2.00 25.19
CA ALA A 103 11.99 -1.76 26.62
C ALA A 103 10.97 -0.79 27.19
N LEU A 104 10.68 0.31 26.48
CA LEU A 104 9.66 1.27 26.91
C LEU A 104 8.24 0.69 26.84
N GLN A 105 7.97 -0.18 25.87
CA GLN A 105 6.72 -0.94 25.80
C GLN A 105 6.58 -1.90 26.99
N ASP A 106 7.66 -2.59 27.38
CA ASP A 106 7.67 -3.48 28.56
C ASP A 106 7.47 -2.71 29.88
N GLU A 107 7.88 -1.44 29.93
CA GLU A 107 7.56 -0.51 31.03
C GLU A 107 6.08 -0.10 31.07
N GLY A 108 5.28 -0.49 30.07
CA GLY A 108 3.86 -0.16 29.97
C GLY A 108 3.58 1.22 29.39
N LYS A 109 4.56 1.85 28.72
CA LYS A 109 4.36 3.17 28.10
C LYS A 109 3.47 3.08 26.88
N THR A 110 2.64 4.09 26.72
CA THR A 110 1.82 4.31 25.52
C THR A 110 2.68 4.75 24.34
N GLY A 111 2.17 4.64 23.11
CA GLY A 111 2.90 5.04 21.90
C GLY A 111 3.35 6.51 21.95
N ASP A 112 2.51 7.42 22.44
CA ASP A 112 2.86 8.84 22.53
C ASP A 112 3.94 9.10 23.60
N GLU A 113 3.92 8.38 24.71
CA GLU A 113 4.97 8.46 25.74
C GLU A 113 6.30 7.91 25.22
N ILE A 114 6.28 6.86 24.40
CA ILE A 114 7.48 6.33 23.75
C ILE A 114 8.04 7.37 22.76
N ILE A 115 7.19 7.95 21.91
CA ILE A 115 7.59 9.02 20.98
C ILE A 115 8.18 10.19 21.77
N ALA A 116 7.52 10.64 22.83
CA ALA A 116 8.00 11.73 23.67
C ALA A 116 9.36 11.41 24.33
N ALA A 117 9.57 10.16 24.79
CA ALA A 117 10.85 9.72 25.33
C ALA A 117 11.96 9.75 24.27
N PHE A 118 11.66 9.33 23.04
CA PHE A 118 12.59 9.41 21.92
C PHE A 118 12.91 10.87 21.56
N VAL A 119 11.91 11.76 21.49
CA VAL A 119 12.11 13.19 21.23
C VAL A 119 12.95 13.83 22.33
N ALA A 120 12.70 13.49 23.59
CA ALA A 120 13.48 14.00 24.72
C ALA A 120 14.96 13.56 24.65
N LYS A 121 15.23 12.36 24.12
CA LYS A 121 16.58 11.78 24.03
C LYS A 121 17.35 12.18 22.77
N TYR A 122 16.67 12.23 21.62
CA TYR A 122 17.27 12.39 20.29
C TYR A 122 16.94 13.73 19.61
N GLY A 123 16.03 14.52 20.19
CA GLY A 123 15.53 15.76 19.58
C GLY A 123 14.34 15.53 18.65
N GLU A 124 13.79 16.62 18.11
CA GLU A 124 12.60 16.54 17.23
C GLU A 124 12.89 15.91 15.86
N ASP A 125 14.15 15.90 15.43
CA ASP A 125 14.59 15.28 14.16
C ASP A 125 14.48 13.75 14.17
N VAL A 126 14.18 13.14 15.33
CA VAL A 126 13.85 11.71 15.42
C VAL A 126 12.45 11.41 14.89
N LEU A 127 11.61 12.42 14.64
CA LEU A 127 10.27 12.21 14.12
C LEU A 127 10.30 12.14 12.60
N MET A 128 9.65 11.15 12.02
CA MET A 128 9.47 11.06 10.57
C MET A 128 8.61 12.18 9.99
N ALA A 129 7.79 12.80 10.83
CA ALA A 129 7.03 13.99 10.51
C ALA A 129 7.28 15.03 11.60
N PRO A 130 7.68 16.27 11.25
CA PRO A 130 7.82 17.35 12.21
C PRO A 130 6.53 17.55 13.03
N LYS A 131 6.60 18.17 14.22
CA LYS A 131 5.38 18.54 14.93
C LYS A 131 4.66 19.64 14.16
N ALA A 132 3.32 19.56 14.08
CA ALA A 132 2.48 20.56 13.42
C ALA A 132 2.32 21.83 14.27
N GLU A 133 3.44 22.48 14.61
CA GLU A 133 3.52 23.68 15.43
C GLU A 133 4.35 24.76 14.73
N GLY A 134 4.05 26.03 14.98
CA GLY A 134 4.79 27.16 14.41
C GLY A 134 4.83 27.13 12.87
N PHE A 135 6.04 27.21 12.30
CA PHE A 135 6.25 27.21 10.85
C PHE A 135 5.94 25.86 10.19
N ASN A 136 6.06 24.74 10.94
CA ASN A 136 5.85 23.40 10.38
C ASN A 136 4.42 23.18 9.89
N ILE A 137 3.43 23.90 10.45
CA ILE A 137 2.02 23.87 10.02
C ILE A 137 1.89 24.18 8.52
N ALA A 138 2.77 25.04 7.97
CA ALA A 138 2.77 25.36 6.55
C ALA A 138 2.96 24.10 5.69
N GLY A 139 3.81 23.15 6.11
CA GLY A 139 4.01 21.88 5.41
C GLY A 139 2.76 21.01 5.30
N TYR A 140 1.85 21.11 6.28
CA TYR A 140 0.60 20.34 6.30
C TYR A 140 -0.52 21.02 5.50
N VAL A 141 -0.61 22.35 5.56
CA VAL A 141 -1.75 23.09 5.01
C VAL A 141 -1.51 23.59 3.59
N VAL A 142 -0.29 24.09 3.30
CA VAL A 142 0.02 24.76 2.03
C VAL A 142 -0.22 23.87 0.81
N PRO A 143 0.17 22.58 0.77
CA PRO A 143 -0.08 21.73 -0.40
C PRO A 143 -1.56 21.64 -0.76
N GLY A 144 -2.44 21.45 0.25
CA GLY A 144 -3.88 21.40 0.04
C GLY A 144 -4.45 22.73 -0.46
N VAL A 145 -4.06 23.85 0.15
CA VAL A 145 -4.49 25.20 -0.26
C VAL A 145 -4.00 25.52 -1.67
N ALA A 146 -2.75 25.20 -2.00
CA ALA A 146 -2.18 25.44 -3.32
C ALA A 146 -2.94 24.69 -4.43
N ILE A 147 -3.27 23.41 -4.21
CA ILE A 147 -4.04 22.62 -5.18
C ILE A 147 -5.45 23.18 -5.35
N LEU A 148 -6.14 23.50 -4.25
CA LEU A 148 -7.50 24.03 -4.29
C LEU A 148 -7.56 25.39 -4.98
N THR A 149 -6.63 26.30 -4.67
CA THR A 149 -6.54 27.62 -5.30
C THR A 149 -6.21 27.51 -6.79
N ALA A 150 -5.24 26.68 -7.17
CA ALA A 150 -4.92 26.45 -8.58
C ALA A 150 -6.11 25.86 -9.35
N GLY A 151 -6.80 24.87 -8.77
CA GLY A 151 -7.99 24.25 -9.36
C GLY A 151 -9.16 25.23 -9.52
N ALA A 152 -9.38 26.09 -8.52
CA ALA A 152 -10.41 27.12 -8.57
C ALA A 152 -10.12 28.17 -9.65
N VAL A 153 -8.87 28.65 -9.73
CA VAL A 153 -8.42 29.60 -10.76
C VAL A 153 -8.57 29.00 -12.15
N LEU A 154 -8.11 27.77 -12.36
CA LEU A 154 -8.25 27.06 -13.64
C LEU A 154 -9.72 26.92 -14.03
N THR A 155 -10.58 26.48 -13.10
CA THR A 155 -12.02 26.33 -13.34
C THR A 155 -12.68 27.66 -13.68
N ALA A 156 -12.31 28.75 -13.00
CA ALA A 156 -12.82 30.08 -13.28
C ALA A 156 -12.42 30.54 -14.69
N ILE A 157 -11.17 30.31 -15.11
CA ILE A 157 -10.69 30.63 -16.45
C ILE A 157 -11.47 29.83 -17.51
N LEU A 158 -11.63 28.52 -17.32
CA LEU A 158 -12.33 27.66 -18.27
C LEU A 158 -13.81 28.03 -18.39
N ARG A 159 -14.50 28.32 -17.26
CA ARG A 159 -15.89 28.79 -17.26
C ARG A 159 -16.05 30.14 -17.96
N ARG A 160 -15.14 31.08 -17.73
CA ARG A 160 -15.17 32.37 -18.43
C ARG A 160 -15.05 32.18 -19.94
N ARG A 161 -14.11 31.35 -20.40
CA ARG A 161 -13.92 31.07 -21.83
C ARG A 161 -15.11 30.35 -22.47
N SER A 162 -15.76 29.43 -21.75
CA SER A 162 -16.94 28.72 -22.27
C SER A 162 -18.16 29.63 -22.38
N LEU A 163 -18.38 30.54 -21.43
CA LEU A 163 -19.45 31.54 -21.51
C LEU A 163 -19.24 32.51 -22.67
N THR A 164 -18.01 32.99 -22.88
CA THR A 164 -17.69 33.85 -24.04
C THR A 164 -17.89 33.12 -25.37
N ARG A 165 -17.51 31.84 -25.48
CA ARG A 165 -17.78 31.02 -26.68
C ARG A 165 -19.27 30.84 -26.93
N GLN A 166 -20.05 30.54 -25.89
CA GLN A 166 -21.50 30.37 -26.01
C GLN A 166 -22.19 31.68 -26.44
N ALA A 167 -21.77 32.83 -25.91
CA ALA A 167 -22.29 34.13 -26.34
C ALA A 167 -21.94 34.44 -27.81
N ALA A 168 -20.73 34.09 -28.27
CA ALA A 168 -20.34 34.25 -29.68
C ALA A 168 -21.16 33.34 -30.62
N LEU A 169 -21.46 32.11 -30.21
CA LEU A 169 -22.31 31.19 -30.95
C LEU A 169 -23.78 31.64 -30.98
N ALA A 170 -24.29 32.22 -29.90
CA ALA A 170 -25.66 32.75 -29.84
C ALA A 170 -25.85 34.08 -30.61
N GLY A 171 -24.77 34.84 -30.80
CA GLY A 171 -24.75 36.06 -31.62
C GLY A 171 -24.65 35.80 -33.13
N ALA A 172 -24.35 34.57 -33.55
CA ALA A 172 -24.45 34.17 -34.95
C ALA A 172 -25.94 33.95 -35.29
N ALA A 173 -26.53 34.91 -36.01
CA ALA A 173 -27.95 34.90 -36.36
C ALA A 173 -28.38 33.60 -37.08
N PRO A 174 -29.62 33.11 -36.87
CA PRO A 174 -30.19 31.99 -37.61
C PRO A 174 -30.57 32.46 -39.02
N GLY A 175 -29.56 32.62 -39.87
CA GLY A 175 -29.73 33.07 -41.26
C GLY A 175 -28.73 32.46 -42.24
N ALA A 176 -27.73 31.71 -41.76
CA ALA A 176 -26.94 30.85 -42.62
C ALA A 176 -27.70 29.55 -42.86
N SER A 177 -28.70 29.62 -43.74
CA SER A 177 -29.22 28.44 -44.44
C SER A 177 -28.04 27.81 -45.16
N VAL A 178 -27.50 26.73 -44.59
CA VAL A 178 -26.76 25.75 -45.38
C VAL A 178 -27.79 25.11 -46.27
N GLU A 179 -27.85 25.62 -47.49
CA GLU A 179 -28.46 24.96 -48.63
C GLU A 179 -27.93 23.52 -48.66
N ALA A 180 -28.85 22.56 -48.68
CA ALA A 180 -28.57 21.14 -48.66
C ALA A 180 -27.95 20.71 -50.00
N ASN A 181 -26.68 21.04 -50.21
CA ASN A 181 -25.81 20.45 -51.22
C ASN A 181 -24.32 20.80 -50.95
N ASP A 182 -23.62 20.13 -50.01
CA ASP A 182 -22.15 20.28 -49.86
C ASP A 182 -21.53 19.18 -48.95
N PRO A 183 -20.25 18.81 -49.11
CA PRO A 183 -19.62 17.55 -48.71
C PRO A 183 -19.39 17.47 -47.18
N GLY A 184 -20.36 16.86 -46.49
CA GLY A 184 -20.39 16.76 -45.03
C GLY A 184 -19.69 15.54 -44.44
N VAL A 185 -18.37 15.41 -44.58
CA VAL A 185 -17.57 14.57 -43.66
C VAL A 185 -16.58 15.47 -42.93
N PRO A 186 -16.60 15.55 -41.58
CA PRO A 186 -15.62 16.35 -40.86
C PRO A 186 -14.23 15.73 -41.03
N VAL A 187 -13.36 16.42 -41.78
CA VAL A 187 -11.94 16.08 -41.90
C VAL A 187 -11.26 16.30 -40.55
N LEU A 188 -10.84 15.21 -39.92
CA LEU A 188 -9.94 15.24 -38.76
C LEU A 188 -8.59 15.84 -39.20
N PRO A 189 -8.01 16.81 -38.46
CA PRO A 189 -6.69 17.35 -38.80
C PRO A 189 -5.64 16.24 -38.59
N GLY A 190 -5.24 15.63 -39.71
CA GLY A 190 -4.28 14.52 -39.75
C GLY A 190 -4.66 13.37 -40.70
N GLY A 191 -5.86 13.37 -41.30
CA GLY A 191 -6.31 12.29 -42.18
C GLY A 191 -6.82 12.80 -43.52
N THR A 192 -5.93 13.23 -44.40
CA THR A 192 -6.25 13.46 -45.81
C THR A 192 -5.19 12.79 -46.68
N GLY A 193 -5.16 11.46 -46.67
CA GLY A 193 -4.58 10.75 -47.79
C GLY A 193 -5.39 11.13 -49.03
N THR A 194 -4.71 11.48 -50.12
CA THR A 194 -5.41 11.69 -51.40
C THR A 194 -6.18 10.40 -51.76
N PRO A 195 -7.29 10.49 -52.52
CA PRO A 195 -8.04 9.30 -52.91
C PRO A 195 -7.20 8.27 -53.68
N GLU A 196 -6.12 8.73 -54.33
CA GLU A 196 -5.11 7.87 -54.96
C GLU A 196 -4.24 7.12 -53.92
N GLU A 197 -3.76 7.80 -52.88
CA GLU A 197 -2.97 7.18 -51.81
C GLU A 197 -3.76 6.14 -51.04
N LEU A 198 -5.04 6.40 -50.76
CA LEU A 198 -5.93 5.42 -50.11
C LEU A 198 -6.10 4.16 -50.98
N ALA A 199 -6.32 4.33 -52.28
CA ALA A 199 -6.44 3.20 -53.21
C ALA A 199 -5.13 2.40 -53.36
N ARG A 200 -3.97 3.05 -53.18
CA ARG A 200 -2.67 2.37 -53.13
C ARG A 200 -2.51 1.56 -51.84
N LEU A 201 -2.80 2.16 -50.69
CA LEU A 201 -2.69 1.50 -49.39
C LEU A 201 -3.63 0.29 -49.26
N GLU A 202 -4.85 0.37 -49.81
CA GLU A 202 -5.78 -0.75 -49.84
C GLU A 202 -5.29 -1.95 -50.67
N ARG A 203 -4.52 -1.69 -51.75
CA ARG A 203 -3.87 -2.77 -52.50
C ARG A 203 -2.75 -3.42 -51.69
N GLU A 204 -1.91 -2.61 -51.05
CA GLU A 204 -0.81 -3.10 -50.22
C GLU A 204 -1.32 -3.91 -49.01
N LEU A 205 -2.41 -3.49 -48.36
CA LEU A 205 -3.04 -4.24 -47.27
C LEU A 205 -3.59 -5.61 -47.69
N ARG A 206 -4.17 -5.71 -48.89
CA ARG A 206 -4.71 -6.98 -49.42
C ARG A 206 -3.63 -7.99 -49.76
N GLU A 207 -2.42 -7.53 -50.05
CA GLU A 207 -1.27 -8.39 -50.32
C GLU A 207 -0.64 -8.92 -49.03
N LEU A 208 -0.81 -8.20 -47.92
CA LEU A 208 -0.24 -8.54 -46.61
C LEU A 208 -1.15 -9.43 -45.74
N ASP A 209 -2.44 -9.53 -46.07
CA ASP A 209 -3.43 -10.35 -45.34
C ASP A 209 -4.00 -11.45 -46.26
N PRO A 210 -3.27 -12.58 -46.46
CA PRO A 210 -3.64 -13.65 -47.39
C PRO A 210 -4.77 -14.56 -46.90
#